data_AF-A0AAD1YW10-F1
#
_entry.id   AF-A0AAD1YW10-F1
#
_cell.length_a   1.000
_cell.length_b   1.000
_cell.length_c   1.000
_cell.angle_alpha   90.00
_cell.angle_beta   90.00
_cell.angle_gamma   90.00
#
_symmetry.space_group_name_H-M   'P 1'
#
loop_
_entity.id
_entity.type
_entity.pdbx_description
1 polymer ?
#
loop_
_entity_poly.entity_id
_entity_poly.type
_entity_poly.pdbx_seq_one_letter_code
_entity_poly.pdbx_strand_id
1 'polypeptide(L)'
;MIKLFKVKEKQRELAENANGKGHVKKQSAGELRLHKDISELNLPMTCIISFPNGKDDLMNFEITIRPDEGYYLGGAFLFSFQVSHIYPHEPPKVKCKTKVYHPNIDLEGNVCLNILREDWKPVLNINTVIYGLYHLFTEPNYEDPLNHDAAAVLRDNPKMFQSNVRKAMMGGYVGQTHFQRLSSFDHFFTAGTSVCKMYAMTY
;
A
#
# COMPACT_ATOMS: atom_id res chain seq x y z
N MET A 1 -17.32 13.93 -39.67
CA MET A 1 -15.89 13.56 -39.64
C MET A 1 -15.51 12.59 -38.52
N ILE A 2 -16.02 12.72 -37.28
CA ILE A 2 -15.64 11.85 -36.12
C ILE A 2 -15.89 10.34 -36.36
N LYS A 3 -16.96 9.98 -37.08
CA LYS A 3 -17.26 8.56 -37.39
C LYS A 3 -16.24 7.93 -38.34
N LEU A 4 -15.64 8.70 -39.25
CA LEU A 4 -14.64 8.22 -40.19
C LEU A 4 -13.31 7.88 -39.50
N PHE A 5 -12.91 8.65 -38.48
CA PHE A 5 -11.69 8.38 -37.72
C PHE A 5 -11.79 7.06 -36.93
N LYS A 6 -12.91 6.81 -36.26
CA LYS A 6 -13.14 5.55 -35.52
C LYS A 6 -13.15 4.32 -36.43
N VAL A 7 -13.70 4.43 -37.63
CA VAL A 7 -13.70 3.34 -38.62
C VAL A 7 -12.28 3.05 -39.11
N LYS A 8 -11.47 4.09 -39.32
CA LYS A 8 -10.09 3.96 -39.78
C LYS A 8 -9.15 3.39 -38.71
N GLU A 9 -9.37 3.73 -37.44
CA GLU A 9 -8.66 3.13 -36.30
C GLU A 9 -8.99 1.64 -36.15
N LYS A 10 -10.28 1.29 -36.21
CA LYS A 10 -10.73 -0.11 -36.13
C LYS A 10 -10.18 -0.96 -37.29
N GLN A 11 -10.09 -0.41 -38.50
CA GLN A 11 -9.47 -1.08 -39.64
C GLN A 11 -7.96 -1.27 -39.46
N ARG A 12 -7.27 -0.32 -38.81
CA ARG A 12 -5.84 -0.44 -38.50
C ARG A 12 -5.57 -1.51 -37.44
N GLU A 13 -6.38 -1.56 -36.38
CA GLU A 13 -6.29 -2.59 -35.32
C GLU A 13 -6.53 -4.00 -35.87
N LEU A 14 -7.50 -4.15 -36.79
CA LEU A 14 -7.76 -5.43 -37.47
C LEU A 14 -6.59 -5.86 -38.38
N ALA A 15 -5.95 -4.91 -39.07
CA ALA A 15 -4.79 -5.18 -39.91
C ALA A 15 -3.53 -5.51 -39.09
N GLU A 16 -3.35 -4.87 -37.92
CA GLU A 16 -2.26 -5.16 -36.99
C GLU A 16 -2.41 -6.56 -36.37
N ASN A 17 -3.63 -6.98 -36.04
CA ASN A 17 -3.93 -8.32 -35.53
C ASN A 17 -3.73 -9.44 -36.57
N ALA A 18 -3.94 -9.15 -37.86
CA ALA A 18 -3.73 -10.11 -38.95
C ALA A 18 -2.24 -10.43 -39.22
N ASN A 19 -1.32 -9.54 -38.79
CA ASN A 19 0.10 -9.62 -39.13
C ASN A 19 0.97 -10.37 -38.11
N GLY A 20 0.39 -11.07 -37.13
CA GLY A 20 1.12 -11.93 -36.20
C GLY A 20 2.14 -11.22 -35.29
N LYS A 21 2.19 -9.88 -35.31
CA LYS A 21 2.94 -9.10 -34.33
C LYS A 21 2.19 -9.22 -33.01
N GLY A 22 2.82 -9.83 -32.00
CA GLY A 22 2.28 -9.90 -30.65
C GLY A 22 1.75 -8.53 -30.23
N HIS A 23 0.51 -8.49 -29.76
CA HIS A 23 -0.19 -7.26 -29.44
C HIS A 23 0.60 -6.53 -28.34
N VAL A 24 1.36 -5.49 -28.70
CA VAL A 24 1.99 -4.62 -27.71
C VAL A 24 0.85 -3.90 -27.01
N LYS A 25 0.46 -4.37 -25.83
CA LYS A 25 -0.59 -3.75 -25.03
C LYS A 25 -0.20 -2.29 -24.81
N LYS A 26 -0.98 -1.38 -25.40
CA LYS A 26 -0.79 0.05 -25.24
C LYS A 26 -1.07 0.38 -23.77
N GLN A 27 -0.03 0.81 -23.06
CA GLN A 27 -0.15 1.19 -21.65
C GLN A 27 -1.11 2.38 -21.50
N SER A 28 -1.98 2.29 -20.51
CA SER A 28 -2.87 3.37 -20.08
C SER A 28 -2.06 4.51 -19.45
N ALA A 29 -2.63 5.71 -19.43
CA ALA A 29 -2.01 6.86 -18.77
C ALA A 29 -1.72 6.58 -17.28
N GLY A 30 -2.62 5.84 -16.60
CA GLY A 30 -2.42 5.43 -15.21
C GLY A 30 -1.29 4.44 -15.01
N GLU A 31 -1.14 3.46 -15.91
CA GLU A 31 0.01 2.55 -15.88
C GLU A 31 1.33 3.31 -16.12
N LEU A 32 1.39 4.22 -17.10
CA LEU A 32 2.57 5.04 -17.35
C LEU A 32 2.92 5.91 -16.14
N ARG A 33 1.92 6.50 -15.49
CA ARG A 33 2.10 7.30 -14.28
C ARG A 33 2.59 6.44 -13.11
N LEU A 34 2.00 5.26 -12.91
CA LEU A 34 2.40 4.35 -11.83
C LEU A 34 3.83 3.83 -12.05
N HIS A 35 4.18 3.47 -13.29
CA HIS A 35 5.55 3.09 -13.63
C HIS A 35 6.57 4.14 -13.19
N LYS A 36 6.28 5.41 -13.46
CA LYS A 36 7.11 6.52 -13.02
C LYS A 36 7.20 6.58 -11.49
N ASP A 37 6.06 6.57 -10.80
CA ASP A 37 6.01 6.62 -9.33
C ASP A 37 6.77 5.46 -8.68
N ILE A 38 6.71 4.25 -9.24
CA ILE A 38 7.45 3.07 -8.76
C ILE A 38 8.95 3.22 -9.00
N SER A 39 9.36 3.74 -10.17
CA SER A 39 10.77 3.96 -10.50
C SER A 39 11.44 5.06 -9.65
N GLU A 40 10.65 6.00 -9.15
CA GLU A 40 11.09 7.12 -8.32
C GLU A 40 10.85 6.88 -6.81
N LEU A 41 10.50 5.65 -6.41
CA LEU A 41 10.30 5.31 -5.00
C LEU A 41 11.58 5.57 -4.19
N ASN A 42 11.43 6.33 -3.12
CA ASN A 42 12.48 6.59 -2.15
C ASN A 42 11.97 6.22 -0.75
N LEU A 43 11.99 4.92 -0.48
CA LEU A 43 11.45 4.33 0.73
C LEU A 43 12.50 4.26 1.84
N PRO A 44 12.11 4.48 3.11
CA PRO A 44 12.99 4.18 4.22
C PRO A 44 13.27 2.67 4.28
N MET A 45 14.38 2.27 4.91
CA MET A 45 14.76 0.85 5.06
C MET A 45 13.71 0.00 5.81
N THR A 46 12.82 0.68 6.51
CA THR A 46 11.67 0.13 7.23
C THR A 46 10.48 -0.22 6.32
N CYS A 47 10.51 0.18 5.05
CA CYS A 47 9.47 -0.09 4.07
C CYS A 47 9.99 -1.00 2.96
N ILE A 48 9.30 -2.11 2.69
CA ILE A 48 9.68 -3.09 1.67
C ILE A 48 8.51 -3.27 0.71
N ILE A 49 8.78 -3.16 -0.59
CA ILE A 49 7.81 -3.45 -1.65
C ILE A 49 7.93 -4.89 -2.14
N SER A 50 6.80 -5.53 -2.45
CA SER A 50 6.74 -6.84 -3.09
C SER A 50 5.63 -6.91 -4.14
N PHE A 51 5.78 -7.81 -5.10
CA PHE A 51 4.84 -8.03 -6.21
C PHE A 51 4.36 -9.49 -6.18
N PRO A 52 3.35 -9.84 -5.37
CA PRO A 52 2.96 -11.23 -5.14
C PRO A 52 2.44 -11.94 -6.39
N ASN A 53 1.92 -11.20 -7.37
CA ASN A 53 1.40 -11.71 -8.63
C ASN A 53 2.47 -11.78 -9.74
N GLY A 54 3.74 -11.48 -9.41
CA GLY A 54 4.83 -11.36 -10.37
C GLY A 54 5.13 -9.91 -10.76
N LYS A 55 6.31 -9.68 -11.33
CA LYS A 55 6.85 -8.34 -11.59
C LYS A 55 6.12 -7.54 -12.67
N ASP A 56 5.29 -8.21 -13.47
CA ASP A 56 4.55 -7.59 -14.56
C ASP A 56 3.22 -6.97 -14.08
N ASP A 57 2.71 -7.38 -12.92
CA ASP A 57 1.48 -6.83 -12.33
C ASP A 57 1.81 -5.66 -11.38
N LEU A 58 2.20 -4.52 -11.98
CA LEU A 58 2.55 -3.34 -11.19
C LEU A 58 1.34 -2.64 -10.57
N MET A 59 0.12 -2.90 -11.06
CA MET A 59 -1.10 -2.29 -10.54
C MET A 59 -1.56 -2.93 -9.23
N ASN A 60 -1.01 -4.10 -8.86
CA ASN A 60 -1.27 -4.77 -7.60
C ASN A 60 0.06 -5.15 -6.92
N PHE A 61 0.38 -4.45 -5.83
CA PHE A 61 1.62 -4.69 -5.09
C PHE A 61 1.35 -4.62 -3.59
N GLU A 62 2.34 -5.02 -2.80
CA GLU A 62 2.25 -4.95 -1.35
C GLU A 62 3.42 -4.15 -0.78
N ILE A 63 3.14 -3.46 0.33
CA ILE A 63 4.13 -2.74 1.11
C ILE A 63 4.13 -3.31 2.52
N THR A 64 5.29 -3.76 2.98
CA THR A 64 5.52 -4.10 4.38
C THR A 64 6.15 -2.90 5.08
N ILE A 65 5.51 -2.40 6.13
CA ILE A 65 6.00 -1.31 6.98
C ILE A 65 6.47 -1.88 8.31
N ARG A 66 7.68 -1.47 8.73
CA ARG A 66 8.33 -1.89 9.99
C ARG A 66 8.70 -0.66 10.80
N PRO A 67 7.81 -0.14 11.65
CA PRO A 67 8.11 1.00 12.50
C PRO A 67 9.35 0.70 13.35
N ASP A 68 10.32 1.61 13.30
CA ASP A 68 11.57 1.61 14.05
C ASP A 68 11.53 2.54 15.27
N GLU A 69 10.36 3.13 15.53
CA GLU A 69 10.06 3.91 16.72
C GLU A 69 8.57 3.82 17.10
N GLY A 70 8.17 4.54 18.15
CA GLY A 70 6.78 4.65 18.56
C GLY A 70 6.18 3.39 19.20
N TYR A 71 4.84 3.34 19.24
CA TYR A 71 4.11 2.27 19.93
C TYR A 71 4.25 0.90 19.27
N TYR A 72 4.50 0.88 17.95
CA TYR A 72 4.48 -0.31 17.10
C TYR A 72 5.87 -0.86 16.77
N LEU A 73 6.90 -0.37 17.48
CA LEU A 73 8.28 -0.83 17.35
C LEU A 73 8.38 -2.37 17.40
N GLY A 74 9.06 -2.94 16.40
CA GLY A 74 9.27 -4.38 16.27
C GLY A 74 8.13 -5.13 15.57
N GLY A 75 7.09 -4.44 15.11
CA GLY A 75 6.04 -4.99 14.27
C GLY A 75 6.39 -5.03 12.78
N ALA A 76 5.63 -5.81 12.03
CA ALA A 76 5.62 -5.80 10.57
C ALA A 76 4.17 -5.79 10.07
N PHE A 77 3.81 -4.76 9.30
CA PHE A 77 2.45 -4.50 8.86
C PHE A 77 2.39 -4.53 7.34
N LEU A 78 1.63 -5.48 6.80
CA LEU A 78 1.50 -5.70 5.37
C LEU A 78 0.29 -4.94 4.84
N PHE A 79 0.48 -4.15 3.79
CA PHE A 79 -0.57 -3.42 3.10
C PHE A 79 -0.65 -3.86 1.64
N SER A 80 -1.85 -4.16 1.15
CA SER A 80 -2.09 -4.34 -0.28
C SER A 80 -2.46 -3.01 -0.92
N PHE A 81 -1.87 -2.74 -2.08
CA PHE A 81 -2.17 -1.62 -2.95
C PHE A 81 -2.82 -2.15 -4.22
N GLN A 82 -3.96 -1.57 -4.58
CA GLN A 82 -4.61 -1.80 -5.87
C GLN A 82 -4.82 -0.46 -6.56
N VAL A 83 -4.12 -0.26 -7.66
CA VAL A 83 -4.18 0.96 -8.47
C VAL A 83 -5.18 0.75 -9.61
N SER A 84 -6.06 1.72 -9.86
CA SER A 84 -7.00 1.69 -10.98
C SER A 84 -6.37 2.30 -12.24
N HIS A 85 -6.89 1.97 -13.43
CA HIS A 85 -6.44 2.59 -14.69
C HIS A 85 -6.72 4.10 -14.77
N ILE A 86 -7.51 4.65 -13.84
CA ILE A 86 -7.87 6.07 -13.74
C ILE A 86 -6.81 6.87 -12.94
N TYR A 87 -5.86 6.18 -12.30
CA TYR A 87 -4.71 6.82 -11.63
C TYR A 87 -4.03 7.85 -12.55
N PRO A 88 -3.63 9.03 -12.07
CA PRO A 88 -3.66 9.53 -10.69
C PRO A 88 -4.93 10.32 -10.33
N HIS A 89 -6.00 10.27 -11.14
CA HIS A 89 -7.23 11.00 -10.83
C HIS A 89 -7.97 10.41 -9.62
N GLU A 90 -7.85 9.10 -9.42
CA GLU A 90 -8.29 8.39 -8.22
C GLU A 90 -7.06 7.91 -7.41
N PRO A 91 -7.15 7.88 -6.07
CA PRO A 91 -6.10 7.31 -5.24
C PRO A 91 -6.00 5.79 -5.41
N PRO A 92 -4.87 5.17 -5.04
CA PRO A 92 -4.80 3.72 -4.89
C PRO A 92 -5.75 3.25 -3.79
N LYS A 93 -6.36 2.08 -3.96
CA LYS A 93 -7.06 1.39 -2.87
C LYS A 93 -6.03 0.70 -1.99
N VAL A 94 -6.01 1.04 -0.71
CA VAL A 94 -5.09 0.46 0.27
C VAL A 94 -5.87 -0.28 1.36
N LYS A 95 -5.40 -1.47 1.69
CA LYS A 95 -5.93 -2.30 2.78
C LYS A 95 -4.79 -2.84 3.63
N CYS A 96 -4.92 -2.78 4.95
CA CYS A 96 -4.03 -3.48 5.87
C CYS A 96 -4.41 -4.96 5.90
N LYS A 97 -3.46 -5.84 5.54
CA LYS A 97 -3.64 -7.30 5.64
C LYS A 97 -3.28 -7.84 7.03
N THR A 98 -2.56 -7.06 7.82
CA THR A 98 -2.20 -7.41 9.20
C THR A 98 -3.28 -6.93 10.16
N LYS A 99 -3.90 -7.86 10.91
CA LYS A 99 -4.83 -7.49 11.98
C LYS A 99 -4.08 -6.78 13.10
N VAL A 100 -4.39 -5.51 13.35
CA VAL A 100 -3.64 -4.63 14.26
C VAL A 100 -4.58 -3.84 15.18
N TYR A 101 -4.15 -3.61 16.42
CA TYR A 101 -4.82 -2.69 17.33
C TYR A 101 -4.33 -1.25 17.05
N HIS A 102 -5.11 -0.48 16.31
CA HIS A 102 -4.72 0.84 15.82
C HIS A 102 -5.93 1.80 15.71
N PRO A 103 -5.83 3.08 16.11
CA PRO A 103 -6.93 4.04 16.00
C PRO A 103 -7.48 4.19 14.57
N ASN A 104 -6.58 4.32 13.59
CA ASN A 104 -6.94 4.58 12.18
C ASN A 104 -7.04 3.32 11.29
N ILE A 105 -7.02 2.11 11.86
CA ILE A 105 -7.17 0.85 11.09
C ILE A 105 -8.20 -0.02 11.79
N ASP A 106 -9.23 -0.47 11.08
CA ASP A 106 -10.23 -1.39 11.62
C ASP A 106 -9.84 -2.87 11.47
N LEU A 107 -10.70 -3.76 11.98
CA LEU A 107 -10.42 -5.21 11.98
C LEU A 107 -10.54 -5.83 10.59
N GLU A 108 -11.24 -5.17 9.66
CA GLU A 108 -11.40 -5.51 8.25
C GLU A 108 -10.27 -4.92 7.37
N GLY A 109 -9.29 -4.25 7.99
CA GLY A 109 -8.11 -3.69 7.34
C GLY A 109 -8.37 -2.41 6.56
N ASN A 110 -9.53 -1.75 6.71
CA ASN A 110 -9.72 -0.41 6.19
C ASN A 110 -8.77 0.55 6.91
N VAL A 111 -8.24 1.51 6.16
CA VAL A 111 -7.32 2.53 6.66
C VAL A 111 -8.02 3.88 6.57
N CYS A 112 -7.95 4.67 7.66
CA CYS A 112 -8.27 6.08 7.63
C CYS A 112 -6.99 6.88 7.43
N LEU A 113 -6.80 7.34 6.20
CA LEU A 113 -5.71 8.23 5.80
C LEU A 113 -6.34 9.23 4.81
N ASN A 114 -6.39 10.49 5.19
CA ASN A 114 -7.03 11.58 4.44
C ASN A 114 -6.61 11.66 2.96
N ILE A 115 -5.31 11.46 2.68
CA ILE A 115 -4.78 11.47 1.31
C ILE A 115 -5.25 10.28 0.45
N LEU A 116 -5.91 9.27 1.02
CA LEU A 116 -6.60 8.22 0.27
C LEU A 116 -8.08 8.54 0.01
N ARG A 117 -8.54 9.72 0.42
CA ARG A 117 -9.95 10.14 0.38
C ARG A 117 -10.05 11.60 -0.07
N GLU A 118 -10.54 12.50 0.78
CA GLU A 118 -10.83 13.90 0.48
C GLU A 118 -9.60 14.74 0.09
N ASP A 119 -8.44 14.41 0.65
CA ASP A 119 -7.19 15.15 0.42
C ASP A 119 -6.36 14.55 -0.73
N TRP A 120 -6.85 13.52 -1.41
CA TRP A 120 -6.20 13.04 -2.62
C TRP A 120 -6.16 14.14 -3.68
N LYS A 121 -4.98 14.33 -4.27
CA LYS A 121 -4.76 15.18 -5.44
C LYS A 121 -3.89 14.43 -6.44
N PRO A 122 -4.11 14.57 -7.76
CA PRO A 122 -3.30 13.90 -8.78
C PRO A 122 -1.79 14.21 -8.75
N VAL A 123 -1.37 15.24 -8.02
CA VAL A 123 0.03 15.59 -7.77
C VAL A 123 0.70 14.68 -6.73
N LEU A 124 -0.08 14.05 -5.85
CA LEU A 124 0.42 13.05 -4.90
C LEU A 124 0.83 11.78 -5.65
N ASN A 125 1.70 10.99 -5.03
CA ASN A 125 2.28 9.79 -5.61
C ASN A 125 2.31 8.62 -4.61
N ILE A 126 2.67 7.43 -5.08
CA ILE A 126 2.78 6.22 -4.25
C ILE A 126 3.73 6.42 -3.07
N ASN A 127 4.85 7.13 -3.26
CA ASN A 127 5.79 7.44 -2.19
C ASN A 127 5.10 8.19 -1.04
N THR A 128 4.32 9.22 -1.36
CA THR A 128 3.57 10.03 -0.38
C THR A 128 2.56 9.19 0.40
N VAL A 129 1.87 8.26 -0.28
CA VAL A 129 0.95 7.33 0.38
C VAL A 129 1.71 6.42 1.36
N ILE A 130 2.85 5.87 0.98
CA ILE A 130 3.64 4.99 1.84
C ILE A 130 4.16 5.74 3.07
N TYR A 131 4.64 6.98 2.91
CA TYR A 131 5.02 7.82 4.06
C TYR A 131 3.83 8.15 4.95
N GLY A 132 2.65 8.43 4.40
CA GLY A 132 1.43 8.63 5.17
C GLY A 132 1.06 7.39 6.00
N LEU A 133 1.15 6.20 5.41
CA LEU A 133 0.93 4.93 6.14
C LEU A 133 1.98 4.69 7.23
N TYR A 134 3.26 4.97 6.96
CA TYR A 134 4.32 4.87 7.98
C TYR A 134 4.03 5.81 9.14
N HIS A 135 3.62 7.04 8.84
CA HIS A 135 3.34 8.06 9.84
C HIS A 135 2.15 7.70 10.75
N LEU A 136 1.15 6.96 10.27
CA LEU A 136 0.09 6.44 11.13
C LEU A 136 0.65 5.60 12.29
N PHE A 137 1.77 4.89 12.09
CA PHE A 137 2.38 4.08 13.16
C PHE A 137 3.28 4.89 14.10
N THR A 138 3.91 5.97 13.64
CA THR A 138 4.75 6.81 14.50
C THR A 138 3.90 7.83 15.27
N GLU A 139 2.85 8.36 14.63
CA GLU A 139 1.92 9.35 15.16
C GLU A 139 0.46 8.93 14.91
N PRO A 140 -0.09 7.96 15.67
CA PRO A 140 -1.48 7.55 15.51
C PRO A 140 -2.45 8.70 15.84
N ASN A 141 -3.47 8.87 15.02
CA ASN A 141 -4.43 9.97 15.17
C ASN A 141 -5.73 9.49 15.84
N TYR A 142 -6.11 10.09 16.97
CA TYR A 142 -7.35 9.76 17.69
C TYR A 142 -8.55 10.65 17.32
N GLU A 143 -8.38 11.68 16.48
CA GLU A 143 -9.44 12.63 16.10
C GLU A 143 -10.41 12.08 15.05
N ASP A 144 -9.91 11.29 14.09
CA ASP A 144 -10.73 10.61 13.07
C ASP A 144 -10.46 9.09 13.03
N PRO A 145 -10.88 8.34 14.08
CA PRO A 145 -10.56 6.94 14.23
C PRO A 145 -11.58 6.02 13.55
N LEU A 146 -11.11 4.87 13.06
CA LEU A 146 -11.98 3.73 12.72
C LEU A 146 -12.18 2.81 13.91
N ASN A 147 -11.20 2.78 14.83
CA ASN A 147 -11.27 2.03 16.07
C ASN A 147 -11.40 3.02 17.25
N HIS A 148 -12.65 3.33 17.58
CA HIS A 148 -12.97 4.29 18.64
C HIS A 148 -12.42 3.88 20.02
N ASP A 149 -12.38 2.59 20.34
CA ASP A 149 -11.83 2.09 21.60
C ASP A 149 -10.32 2.35 21.68
N ALA A 150 -9.58 2.03 20.61
CA ALA A 150 -8.14 2.31 20.54
C ALA A 150 -7.84 3.80 20.65
N ALA A 151 -8.63 4.63 19.97
CA ALA A 151 -8.50 6.09 20.02
C ALA A 151 -8.77 6.67 21.41
N ALA A 152 -9.83 6.21 22.08
CA ALA A 152 -10.16 6.64 23.44
C ALA A 152 -9.04 6.28 24.42
N VAL A 153 -8.50 5.06 24.35
CA VAL A 153 -7.38 4.64 25.21
C VAL A 153 -6.11 5.43 24.90
N LEU A 154 -5.81 5.74 23.64
CA LEU A 154 -4.68 6.59 23.27
C LEU A 154 -4.82 8.00 23.87
N ARG A 155 -5.99 8.63 23.74
CA ARG A 155 -6.27 9.96 24.27
C ARG A 155 -6.20 9.99 25.80
N ASP A 156 -6.87 9.06 26.47
CA ASP A 156 -7.10 9.12 27.91
C ASP A 156 -5.98 8.46 28.72
N ASN A 157 -5.30 7.45 28.16
CA ASN A 157 -4.22 6.73 28.84
C ASN A 157 -3.17 6.16 27.86
N PRO A 158 -2.24 6.98 27.36
CA PRO A 158 -1.19 6.56 26.43
C PRO A 158 -0.33 5.37 26.90
N LYS A 159 -0.14 5.21 28.21
CA LYS A 159 0.60 4.06 28.80
C LYS A 159 -0.20 2.76 28.65
N MET A 160 -1.51 2.81 28.90
CA MET A 160 -2.38 1.65 28.67
C MET A 160 -2.45 1.32 27.18
N PHE A 161 -2.53 2.33 26.31
CA PHE A 161 -2.48 2.15 24.86
C PHE A 161 -1.22 1.37 24.45
N GLN A 162 -0.04 1.81 24.92
CA GLN A 162 1.22 1.11 24.66
C GLN A 162 1.20 -0.35 25.15
N SER A 163 0.67 -0.60 26.35
CA SER A 163 0.51 -1.97 26.88
C SER A 163 -0.40 -2.82 25.98
N ASN A 164 -1.52 -2.25 25.52
CA ASN A 164 -2.47 -2.95 24.64
C ASN A 164 -1.86 -3.25 23.27
N VAL A 165 -1.14 -2.31 22.66
CA VAL A 165 -0.41 -2.52 21.40
C VAL A 165 0.58 -3.67 21.54
N ARG A 166 1.40 -3.68 22.60
CA ARG A 166 2.35 -4.79 22.85
C ARG A 166 1.65 -6.13 23.04
N LYS A 167 0.57 -6.17 23.83
CA LYS A 167 -0.23 -7.39 24.03
C LYS A 167 -0.79 -7.90 22.70
N ALA A 168 -1.35 -7.02 21.88
CA ALA A 168 -1.90 -7.38 20.57
C ALA A 168 -0.79 -7.94 19.65
N MET A 169 0.35 -7.26 19.54
CA MET A 169 1.46 -7.69 18.69
C MET A 169 2.06 -9.05 19.10
N MET A 170 2.04 -9.36 20.41
CA MET A 170 2.56 -10.63 20.95
C MET A 170 1.61 -11.83 20.80
N GLY A 171 0.39 -11.61 20.26
CA GLY A 171 -0.61 -12.65 20.09
C GLY A 171 -1.59 -12.76 21.26
N GLY A 172 -2.08 -11.63 21.75
CA GLY A 172 -2.94 -11.55 22.93
C GLY A 172 -4.33 -11.00 22.66
N TYR A 173 -5.12 -10.90 23.72
CA TYR A 173 -6.42 -10.24 23.71
C TYR A 173 -6.30 -8.79 24.16
N VAL A 174 -7.04 -7.91 23.48
CA VAL A 174 -7.36 -6.56 23.96
C VAL A 174 -8.87 -6.45 24.00
N GLY A 175 -9.44 -6.28 25.20
CA GLY A 175 -10.86 -6.47 25.42
C GLY A 175 -11.28 -7.90 25.06
N GLN A 176 -12.25 -8.03 24.15
CA GLN A 176 -12.75 -9.32 23.67
C GLN A 176 -12.11 -9.75 22.33
N THR A 177 -11.24 -8.92 21.76
CA THR A 177 -10.66 -9.17 20.44
C THR A 177 -9.29 -9.84 20.57
N HIS A 178 -9.15 -11.02 19.98
CA HIS A 178 -7.86 -11.67 19.80
C HIS A 178 -7.10 -11.10 18.60
N PHE A 179 -5.82 -10.81 18.80
CA PHE A 179 -4.87 -10.44 17.75
C PHE A 179 -3.87 -11.57 17.54
N GLN A 180 -3.59 -11.91 16.29
CA GLN A 180 -2.57 -12.91 15.98
C GLN A 180 -1.18 -12.34 16.26
N ARG A 181 -0.28 -13.20 16.77
CA ARG A 181 1.10 -12.81 16.99
C ARG A 181 1.72 -12.37 15.66
N LEU A 182 2.32 -11.18 15.64
CA LEU A 182 3.07 -10.73 14.48
C LEU A 182 4.35 -11.56 14.37
N SER A 183 4.66 -12.02 13.16
CA SER A 183 5.89 -12.78 12.90
C SER A 183 7.12 -11.96 13.28
N SER A 184 8.01 -12.55 14.06
CA SER A 184 9.35 -11.98 14.30
C SER A 184 10.17 -12.01 13.01
N PHE A 185 11.16 -11.13 12.97
CA PHE A 185 11.99 -10.76 11.81
C PHE A 185 12.61 -11.94 11.02
N ASP A 186 12.72 -13.14 11.62
CA ASP A 186 13.53 -14.24 11.08
C ASP A 186 12.85 -15.11 10.01
N HIS A 187 11.53 -15.06 9.84
CA HIS A 187 10.82 -16.02 8.97
C HIS A 187 10.55 -15.56 7.54
N PHE A 188 10.75 -14.29 7.20
CA PHE A 188 10.50 -13.78 5.84
C PHE A 188 11.74 -13.73 4.95
N PHE A 189 12.96 -13.95 5.49
CA PHE A 189 14.20 -13.91 4.71
C PHE A 189 14.64 -15.27 4.13
N THR A 190 14.01 -16.37 4.52
CA THR A 190 14.38 -17.71 4.02
C THR A 190 13.69 -18.10 2.71
N ALA A 191 12.72 -17.33 2.21
CA ALA A 191 12.02 -17.63 0.97
C ALA A 191 11.95 -16.40 0.06
N GLY A 192 13.07 -16.10 -0.61
CA GLY A 192 13.03 -15.47 -1.92
C GLY A 192 13.44 -14.01 -2.01
N THR A 193 14.52 -13.82 -2.76
CA THR A 193 14.72 -12.74 -3.74
C THR A 193 15.54 -11.51 -3.31
N SER A 194 16.74 -11.51 -3.89
CA SER A 194 17.70 -10.44 -4.10
C SER A 194 17.16 -9.29 -4.96
N VAL A 195 16.16 -8.51 -4.48
CA VAL A 195 15.52 -7.46 -5.30
C VAL A 195 15.75 -6.03 -4.82
N CYS A 196 16.25 -5.80 -3.59
CA CYS A 196 16.51 -4.43 -3.10
C CYS A 196 17.72 -3.70 -3.72
N LYS A 197 18.38 -4.27 -4.74
CA LYS A 197 19.52 -3.60 -5.43
C LYS A 197 19.36 -3.41 -6.94
N MET A 198 18.24 -3.82 -7.55
CA MET A 198 18.19 -3.95 -9.02
C MET A 198 17.54 -2.78 -9.79
N TYR A 199 17.30 -1.63 -9.15
CA TYR A 199 16.79 -0.42 -9.83
C TYR A 199 17.68 0.83 -9.67
N ALA A 200 18.89 0.70 -9.11
CA ALA A 200 19.81 1.83 -8.93
C ALA A 200 20.95 1.91 -9.98
N MET A 201 20.99 1.04 -11.00
CA MET A 201 22.03 1.08 -12.04
C MET A 201 21.51 0.59 -13.38
N THR A 202 20.94 1.51 -14.17
CA THR A 202 21.08 1.54 -15.64
C THR A 202 20.40 2.81 -16.17
N TYR A 203 21.14 3.92 -16.17
CA TYR A 203 21.31 4.86 -17.29
C TYR A 203 22.54 5.72 -16.99
#